data_AF-A0A9E1IP97-F1
#
_entry.id   AF-A0A9E1IP97-F1
#
_cell.length_a   1.000
_cell.length_b   1.000
_cell.length_c   1.000
_cell.angle_alpha   90.00
_cell.angle_beta   90.00
_cell.angle_gamma   90.00
#
_symmetry.space_group_name_H-M   'P 1'
#
loop_
_entity.id
_entity.type
_entity.pdbx_description
1 polymer ?
#
loop_
_entity_poly.entity_id
_entity_poly.type
_entity_poly.pdbx_seq_one_letter_code
_entity_poly.pdbx_strand_id
1 'polypeptide(L)'
;MEEEEPNLPPLTAQDYSEANDWSGYFGAVLGKGARETLVTALDRFAEEGLTEGYAVDLAAGEGRDTLELLRRGWRVVATDNH
;
A
#
# COMPACT_ATOMS: atom_id res chain seq x y z
N MET A 1 -28.12 -18.25 28.86
CA MET A 1 -28.09 -18.21 27.38
C MET A 1 -26.82 -17.47 27.05
N GLU A 2 -25.76 -18.20 26.69
CA GLU A 2 -24.59 -17.58 26.09
C GLU A 2 -25.00 -17.18 24.68
N GLU A 3 -24.91 -15.90 24.36
CA GLU A 3 -25.06 -15.44 22.98
C GLU A 3 -23.84 -15.94 22.21
N GLU A 4 -24.08 -16.78 21.20
CA GLU A 4 -23.04 -17.18 20.26
C GLU A 4 -22.61 -15.94 19.49
N GLU A 5 -21.39 -15.45 19.74
CA GLU A 5 -20.86 -14.33 18.97
C GLU A 5 -20.85 -14.69 17.48
N PRO A 6 -21.38 -13.81 16.60
CA PRO A 6 -21.44 -14.12 15.18
C PRO A 6 -20.02 -14.33 14.65
N ASN A 7 -19.80 -15.48 14.01
CA ASN A 7 -18.54 -15.82 13.34
C ASN A 7 -18.36 -14.95 12.09
N LEU A 8 -17.97 -13.69 12.28
CA LEU A 8 -17.66 -12.75 11.23
C LEU A 8 -16.26 -13.04 10.67
N PRO A 9 -16.03 -12.81 9.37
CA PRO A 9 -14.69 -12.88 8.82
C PRO A 9 -13.77 -11.86 9.52
N PRO A 10 -12.45 -12.12 9.57
CA PRO A 10 -11.50 -11.19 10.14
C PRO A 10 -11.53 -9.85 9.38
N LEU A 11 -11.36 -8.75 10.12
CA LEU A 11 -11.29 -7.41 9.55
C LEU A 11 -10.16 -7.31 8.52
N THR A 12 -10.46 -6.65 7.42
CA THR A 12 -9.54 -6.34 6.34
C THR A 12 -8.88 -4.98 6.58
N ALA A 13 -7.83 -4.67 5.82
CA ALA A 13 -7.22 -3.34 5.85
C ALA A 13 -8.22 -2.24 5.49
N GLN A 14 -9.21 -2.51 4.63
CA GLN A 14 -10.23 -1.53 4.27
C GLN A 14 -11.12 -1.19 5.47
N ASP A 15 -11.51 -2.19 6.27
CA ASP A 15 -12.36 -1.98 7.45
C ASP A 15 -11.66 -1.07 8.49
N TYR A 16 -10.35 -1.31 8.73
CA TYR A 16 -9.55 -0.43 9.59
C TYR A 16 -9.42 0.99 9.04
N SER A 17 -9.24 1.14 7.72
CA SER A 17 -9.18 2.45 7.08
C SER A 17 -10.48 3.24 7.23
N GLU A 18 -11.64 2.58 7.10
CA GLU A 18 -12.94 3.22 7.26
C GLU A 18 -13.19 3.70 8.70
N ALA A 19 -12.64 2.98 9.68
CA ALA A 19 -12.66 3.37 11.09
C ALA A 19 -11.60 4.42 11.47
N ASN A 20 -10.73 4.85 10.54
CA ASN A 20 -9.51 5.63 10.81
C ASN A 20 -8.58 4.98 11.85
N ASP A 21 -8.59 3.65 11.98
CA ASP A 21 -7.67 2.89 12.81
C ASP A 21 -6.41 2.54 12.01
N TRP A 22 -5.46 3.46 11.98
CA TRP A 22 -4.22 3.26 11.24
C TRP A 22 -3.31 2.19 11.85
N SER A 23 -3.35 1.99 13.18
CA SER A 23 -2.57 0.94 13.82
C SER A 23 -3.06 -0.44 13.37
N GLY A 24 -4.39 -0.64 13.32
CA GLY A 24 -4.99 -1.85 12.78
C GLY A 24 -4.72 -2.02 11.28
N TYR A 25 -4.83 -0.93 10.50
CA TYR A 25 -4.52 -0.92 9.07
C TYR A 25 -3.10 -1.42 8.80
N PHE A 26 -2.09 -0.82 9.44
CA PHE A 26 -0.69 -1.18 9.24
C PHE A 26 -0.40 -2.60 9.72
N GLY A 27 -0.98 -3.03 10.84
CA GLY A 27 -0.94 -4.44 11.26
C GLY A 27 -1.48 -5.40 10.18
N ALA A 28 -2.56 -5.04 9.50
CA ALA A 28 -3.18 -5.85 8.45
C ALA A 28 -2.42 -5.85 7.11
N VAL A 29 -1.52 -4.88 6.88
CA VAL A 29 -0.71 -4.80 5.64
C VAL A 29 0.78 -5.08 5.86
N LEU A 30 1.21 -5.28 7.11
CA LEU A 30 2.61 -5.52 7.45
C LEU A 30 3.20 -6.68 6.63
N GLY A 31 4.39 -6.45 6.08
CA GLY A 31 5.12 -7.44 5.30
C GLY A 31 4.58 -7.70 3.89
N LYS A 32 3.48 -7.05 3.48
CA LYS A 32 3.03 -7.09 2.08
C LYS A 32 3.98 -6.29 1.19
N GLY A 33 4.22 -6.80 -0.02
CA GLY A 33 4.96 -6.09 -1.06
C GLY A 33 4.20 -4.88 -1.61
N ALA A 34 4.78 -4.23 -2.61
CA ALA A 34 4.11 -3.19 -3.38
C ALA A 34 2.77 -3.69 -3.97
N ARG A 35 1.85 -2.76 -4.21
CA ARG A 35 0.57 -3.07 -4.86
C ARG A 35 0.80 -3.61 -6.26
N GLU A 36 0.06 -4.65 -6.64
CA GLU A 36 0.10 -5.23 -7.99
C GLU A 36 -0.18 -4.18 -9.08
N THR A 37 -1.04 -3.19 -8.77
CA THR A 37 -1.33 -2.07 -9.67
C THR A 37 -0.12 -1.21 -9.94
N LEU A 38 0.71 -0.94 -8.91
CA LEU A 38 1.96 -0.19 -9.08
C LEU A 38 2.95 -0.98 -9.92
N VAL A 39 3.16 -2.25 -9.57
CA VAL A 39 4.06 -3.16 -10.31
C VAL A 39 3.68 -3.22 -11.78
N THR A 40 2.39 -3.42 -12.08
CA THR A 40 1.86 -3.46 -13.44
C THR A 40 2.12 -2.14 -14.18
N ALA A 41 1.90 -0.99 -13.53
CA ALA A 41 2.14 0.30 -14.16
C ALA A 41 3.64 0.51 -14.48
N LEU A 42 4.53 0.14 -13.56
CA LEU A 42 5.96 0.25 -13.77
C LEU A 42 6.47 -0.69 -14.88
N ASP A 43 5.88 -1.88 -15.00
CA ASP A 43 6.19 -2.79 -16.12
C ASP A 43 5.78 -2.16 -17.46
N ARG A 44 4.60 -1.53 -17.54
CA ARG A 44 4.17 -0.81 -18.76
C ARG A 44 5.05 0.37 -19.11
N PHE A 45 5.46 1.18 -18.13
CA PHE A 45 6.40 2.26 -18.38
C PHE A 45 7.75 1.73 -18.88
N ALA A 46 8.24 0.62 -18.33
CA ALA A 46 9.47 0.00 -18.81
C ALA A 46 9.33 -0.50 -20.27
N GLU A 47 8.18 -1.07 -20.65
CA GLU A 47 7.88 -1.44 -22.05
C GLU A 47 7.91 -0.23 -23.00
N GLU A 48 7.51 0.94 -22.51
CA GLU A 48 7.57 2.23 -23.24
C GLU A 48 8.98 2.87 -23.22
N GLY A 49 9.95 2.26 -22.55
CA GLY A 49 11.33 2.76 -22.42
C GLY A 49 11.57 3.74 -21.27
N LEU A 50 10.59 3.91 -20.37
CA LEU A 50 10.69 4.73 -19.16
C LEU A 50 11.13 3.86 -17.97
N THR A 51 12.44 3.70 -17.81
CA THR A 51 13.04 2.88 -16.72
C THR A 51 13.45 3.68 -15.50
N GLU A 52 13.36 5.01 -15.54
CA GLU A 52 13.62 5.93 -14.42
C GLU A 52 12.75 7.18 -14.55
N GLY A 53 12.58 7.92 -13.46
CA GLY A 53 11.74 9.11 -13.47
C GLY A 53 11.59 9.76 -12.10
N TYR A 54 10.68 10.72 -12.02
CA TYR A 54 10.29 11.38 -10.78
C TYR A 54 8.83 11.06 -10.45
N ALA A 55 8.61 10.46 -9.29
CA ALA A 55 7.28 10.08 -8.79
C ALA A 55 6.91 10.88 -7.53
N VAL A 56 5.60 11.05 -7.34
CA VAL A 56 5.03 11.57 -6.09
C VAL A 56 4.13 10.47 -5.53
N ASP A 57 4.50 9.92 -4.38
CA ASP A 57 3.72 8.89 -3.67
C ASP A 57 2.85 9.58 -2.60
N LEU A 58 1.54 9.61 -2.87
CA LEU A 58 0.54 10.26 -2.02
C LEU A 58 -0.13 9.20 -1.14
N ALA A 59 -0.24 9.48 0.17
CA ALA A 59 -0.67 8.50 1.16
C ALA A 59 0.27 7.28 1.19
N ALA A 60 1.58 7.58 1.27
CA ALA A 60 2.64 6.58 1.16
C ALA A 60 2.63 5.54 2.30
N GLY A 61 2.02 5.85 3.45
CA GLY A 61 1.99 5.01 4.65
C GLY A 61 3.38 4.56 5.08
N GLU A 62 3.56 3.26 5.30
CA GLU A 62 4.86 2.64 5.60
C GLU A 62 5.83 2.59 4.39
N GLY A 63 5.41 3.07 3.21
CA GLY A 63 6.28 3.25 2.05
C GLY A 63 6.53 2.01 1.20
N ARG A 64 5.64 1.00 1.24
CA ARG A 64 5.80 -0.25 0.45
C ARG A 64 5.88 -0.03 -1.06
N ASP A 65 5.14 0.95 -1.55
CA ASP A 65 5.07 1.34 -2.96
C ASP A 65 6.27 2.24 -3.32
N THR A 66 6.57 3.24 -2.49
CA THR A 66 7.82 4.03 -2.57
C THR A 66 9.07 3.16 -2.64
N LEU A 67 9.15 2.08 -1.84
CA LEU A 67 10.31 1.19 -1.85
C LEU A 67 10.49 0.50 -3.21
N GLU A 68 9.40 0.10 -3.86
CA GLU A 68 9.46 -0.51 -5.20
C GLU A 68 9.85 0.52 -6.27
N LEU A 69 9.30 1.74 -6.19
CA LEU A 69 9.70 2.85 -7.06
C LEU A 69 11.22 3.11 -6.96
N LEU A 70 11.75 3.23 -5.74
CA LEU A 70 13.18 3.45 -5.50
C LEU A 70 14.03 2.29 -6.03
N ARG A 71 13.60 1.03 -5.86
CA ARG A 71 14.30 -0.15 -6.40
C ARG A 71 14.40 -0.12 -7.92
N ARG A 72 13.42 0.46 -8.60
CA ARG A 72 13.40 0.62 -10.06
C ARG A 72 14.06 1.91 -10.55
N GLY A 73 14.84 2.59 -9.70
CA GLY A 73 15.60 3.78 -10.10
C GLY A 73 14.80 5.07 -10.15
N TRP A 74 13.55 5.07 -9.67
CA TRP A 74 12.76 6.30 -9.58
C TRP A 74 13.24 7.16 -8.42
N ARG A 75 13.22 8.48 -8.62
CA ARG A 75 13.30 9.47 -7.55
C ARG A 75 11.89 9.74 -7.05
N VAL A 76 11.68 9.69 -5.74
CA VAL A 76 10.33 9.77 -5.16
C VAL A 76 10.26 10.88 -4.11
N VAL A 77 9.20 11.67 -4.16
CA VAL A 77 8.71 12.42 -2.99
C VAL A 77 7.50 11.69 -2.44
N ALA A 78 7.63 11.17 -1.23
CA ALA A 78 6.58 10.45 -0.53
C ALA A 78 6.01 11.34 0.58
N THR A 79 4.69 11.38 0.70
CA THR A 79 4.01 12.14 1.74
C THR A 79 2.83 11.34 2.28
N ASP A 80 2.61 11.47 3.58
CA ASP A 80 1.45 10.96 4.28
C ASP A 80 1.01 11.98 5.34
N ASN A 81 -0.26 11.93 5.75
CA ASN A 81 -0.84 12.82 6.75
C ASN A 81 -1.04 12.12 8.11
N HIS A 82 -0.78 10.82 8.18
CA HIS A 82 -0.71 10.11 9.45
C HIS A 82 0.55 10.51 10.24
#